data_AF-A0A158QSC4-F1
#
_entry.id   AF-A0A158QSC4-F1
#
_cell.length_a   1.000
_cell.length_b   1.000
_cell.length_c   1.000
_cell.angle_alpha   90.00
_cell.angle_beta   90.00
_cell.angle_gamma   90.00
#
_symmetry.space_group_name_H-M   'P 1'
#
loop_
_entity.id
_entity.type
_entity.pdbx_description
1 polymer ?
#
loop_
_entity_poly.entity_id
_entity_poly.type
_entity_poly.pdbx_seq_one_letter_code
_entity_poly.pdbx_strand_id
1 'polypeptide(L)'
;MTRINERRFLDLVYGRSGQPVNLKQHLEEIAEPVQLDNFWSQTDEFMVRPPTPPFVPAKTGLDVATQVELCELFDFEIEVKPVLEVLTGKTMEQALVEVAEEEELQELRKQQFVQLEIHNAHLAEIERLEERNRRYREEQTRRKAQATLAASMRRLAADKVAARNFTKAYLEPLLPNVFEQLTERGYFYDSVESEIEQNFLKPILDSLFERNRLERSARLLVDGVIHEASSSIADFSNGNLQNRAPNSGCSLFVTTLQAVSQRHTEYRELGRHLMTEALVNLCFPKLAYSVVSWIIEEMVTLAVNNLQLAANARREILQSTALEIYNEVIDEAIEDLVSSSSLS
;
A
#
# COMPACT_ATOMS: atom_id res chain seq x y z
N MET A 1 -31.54 66.54 69.58
CA MET A 1 -32.55 67.30 68.80
C MET A 1 -33.90 66.71 69.21
N THR A 2 -34.86 67.41 69.82
CA THR A 2 -35.42 68.72 69.47
C THR A 2 -36.10 69.33 70.71
N ARG A 3 -35.88 70.63 70.95
CA ARG A 3 -36.66 71.48 71.89
C ARG A 3 -37.95 71.92 71.21
N ILE A 4 -39.05 72.06 71.95
CA ILE A 4 -40.16 73.03 71.75
C ILE A 4 -40.92 73.03 73.10
N ASN A 5 -40.76 74.06 73.95
CA ASN A 5 -41.51 75.33 73.98
C ASN A 5 -43.00 75.14 74.26
N GLU A 6 -43.43 75.54 75.47
CA GLU A 6 -44.75 76.14 75.66
C GLU A 6 -44.64 77.26 76.70
N ARG A 7 -44.63 78.49 76.19
CA ARG A 7 -44.89 79.72 76.92
C ARG A 7 -46.17 80.31 76.33
N ARG A 8 -47.01 80.84 77.22
CA ARG A 8 -48.07 81.84 77.04
C ARG A 8 -49.44 81.34 76.57
N PHE A 9 -50.40 81.44 77.48
CA PHE A 9 -51.69 82.04 77.16
C PHE A 9 -51.81 83.37 77.91
N LEU A 10 -52.18 84.41 77.17
CA LEU A 10 -52.36 85.82 77.55
C LEU A 10 -53.85 86.12 77.33
N ASP A 11 -54.45 86.95 78.18
CA ASP A 11 -55.49 87.97 77.86
C ASP A 11 -55.78 88.75 79.16
N LEU A 12 -55.32 90.00 79.37
CA LEU A 12 -55.76 91.32 78.86
C LEU A 12 -57.18 91.74 79.30
N VAL A 13 -57.29 92.66 80.28
CA VAL A 13 -58.17 93.86 80.21
C VAL A 13 -57.57 95.03 81.04
N TYR A 14 -57.13 96.04 80.29
CA TYR A 14 -57.20 97.50 80.48
C TYR A 14 -56.96 98.19 81.83
N GLY A 15 -55.96 99.09 81.81
CA GLY A 15 -56.26 100.52 81.95
C GLY A 15 -55.93 101.18 83.29
N ARG A 16 -54.65 101.47 83.54
CA ARG A 16 -54.17 102.71 84.21
C ARG A 16 -52.65 102.74 84.18
N SER A 17 -52.09 103.76 83.51
CA SER A 17 -50.69 104.14 83.62
C SER A 17 -50.42 104.61 85.05
N GLY A 18 -49.92 103.72 85.91
CA GLY A 18 -49.45 104.07 87.24
C GLY A 18 -47.95 103.83 87.33
N GLN A 19 -47.14 104.82 86.97
CA GLN A 19 -45.76 104.88 87.47
C GLN A 19 -45.86 105.12 88.99
N PRO A 20 -45.42 104.19 89.87
CA PRO A 20 -45.29 104.53 91.28
C PRO A 20 -44.09 105.47 91.45
N VAL A 21 -44.38 106.71 91.82
CA VAL A 21 -43.41 107.77 92.13
C VAL A 21 -42.63 107.38 93.38
N ASN A 22 -41.30 107.53 93.36
CA ASN A 22 -40.45 107.19 94.49
C ASN A 22 -40.52 108.29 95.57
N LEU A 23 -41.32 108.05 96.61
CA LEU A 23 -41.54 108.97 97.74
C LEU A 23 -40.37 109.04 98.74
N LYS A 24 -39.30 108.24 98.57
CA LYS A 24 -38.16 108.23 99.52
C LYS A 24 -37.46 109.59 99.64
N GLN A 25 -37.55 110.43 98.62
CA GLN A 25 -36.87 111.73 98.60
C GLN A 25 -37.51 112.76 99.56
N HIS A 26 -38.71 112.50 100.09
CA HIS A 26 -39.43 113.42 100.98
C HIS A 26 -39.87 112.78 102.31
N LEU A 27 -39.38 111.57 102.64
CA LEU A 27 -39.58 110.97 103.95
C LEU A 27 -38.38 111.29 104.85
N GLU A 28 -38.57 112.19 105.80
CA GLU A 28 -37.71 112.33 106.98
C GLU A 28 -38.42 111.67 108.17
N GLU A 29 -37.82 110.61 108.72
CA GLU A 29 -38.30 109.97 109.95
C GLU A 29 -37.57 110.61 111.14
N ILE A 30 -38.29 111.42 111.93
CA ILE A 30 -37.76 112.07 113.13
C ILE A 30 -37.66 111.00 114.23
N ALA A 31 -36.45 110.51 114.48
CA ALA A 31 -36.14 109.61 115.58
C ALA A 31 -35.70 110.41 116.81
N GLU A 32 -36.53 110.48 117.84
CA GLU A 32 -36.08 110.91 119.17
C GLU A 32 -35.44 109.70 119.90
N PRO A 33 -34.14 109.75 120.24
CA PRO A 33 -33.50 108.68 121.00
C PRO A 33 -33.91 108.78 122.48
N VAL A 34 -34.60 107.76 122.98
CA VAL A 34 -34.88 107.60 124.42
C VAL A 34 -33.57 107.28 125.14
N GLN A 35 -33.28 108.01 126.21
CA GLN A 35 -32.11 107.77 127.07
C GLN A 35 -32.26 106.45 127.84
N LEU A 36 -31.27 105.58 127.70
CA LEU A 36 -31.15 104.33 128.47
C LEU A 36 -29.89 104.42 129.32
N ASP A 37 -30.08 104.52 130.62
CA ASP A 37 -29.01 104.56 131.61
C ASP A 37 -28.40 103.17 131.81
N ASN A 38 -27.07 103.12 131.78
CA ASN A 38 -26.28 101.90 131.87
C ASN A 38 -25.97 101.54 133.32
N PHE A 39 -26.61 100.49 133.84
CA PHE A 39 -26.23 99.85 135.10
C PHE A 39 -25.50 98.54 134.82
N TRP A 40 -24.30 98.40 135.37
CA TRP A 40 -23.45 97.23 135.16
C TRP A 40 -23.79 96.16 136.20
N SER A 41 -24.38 95.05 135.77
CA SER A 41 -24.57 93.84 136.57
C SER A 41 -23.63 92.74 136.05
N GLN A 42 -22.75 92.26 136.92
CA GLN A 42 -21.90 91.10 136.67
C GLN A 42 -22.72 89.83 136.86
N THR A 43 -23.24 89.24 135.78
CA THR A 43 -23.62 87.82 135.76
C THR A 43 -23.65 87.33 134.30
N ASP A 44 -22.78 86.35 134.02
CA ASP A 44 -22.53 85.52 132.83
C ASP A 44 -23.05 85.91 131.43
N GLU A 45 -22.19 85.63 130.45
CA GLU A 45 -22.47 85.63 129.01
C GLU A 45 -23.76 84.85 128.72
N PHE A 46 -24.76 85.55 128.15
CA PHE A 46 -26.06 84.98 127.82
C PHE A 46 -25.89 83.93 126.70
N MET A 47 -25.67 82.67 127.08
CA MET A 47 -25.77 81.54 126.16
C MET A 47 -27.19 81.51 125.58
N VAL A 48 -27.31 81.42 124.26
CA VAL A 48 -28.59 81.24 123.57
C VAL A 48 -29.31 80.07 124.22
N ARG A 49 -30.50 80.31 124.80
CA ARG A 49 -31.35 79.25 125.32
C ARG A 49 -31.52 78.22 124.20
N PRO A 50 -31.11 76.94 124.39
CA PRO A 50 -31.38 75.93 123.38
C PRO A 50 -32.89 75.96 123.10
N PRO A 51 -33.32 75.86 121.84
CA PRO A 51 -34.74 75.88 121.51
C PRO A 51 -35.46 74.87 122.38
N THR A 52 -36.58 75.29 122.97
CA THR A 52 -37.31 74.43 123.92
C THR A 52 -37.63 73.14 123.17
N PRO A 53 -37.25 71.95 123.69
CA PRO A 53 -37.44 70.71 122.96
C PRO A 53 -38.93 70.58 122.63
N PRO A 54 -39.29 70.26 121.37
CA PRO A 54 -40.68 70.13 120.99
C PRO A 54 -41.32 69.07 121.90
N PHE A 55 -42.50 69.40 122.46
CA PHE A 55 -43.24 68.45 123.26
C PHE A 55 -43.59 67.24 122.38
N VAL A 56 -42.99 66.09 122.69
CA VAL A 56 -43.33 64.80 122.07
C VAL A 56 -44.28 64.09 123.05
N PRO A 57 -45.57 63.92 122.71
CA PRO A 57 -46.48 63.14 123.52
C PRO A 57 -45.92 61.74 123.74
N ALA A 58 -46.08 61.17 124.94
CA ALA A 58 -45.77 59.76 125.16
C ALA A 58 -46.61 58.91 124.20
N LYS A 59 -45.96 58.10 123.37
CA LYS A 59 -46.65 57.15 122.50
C LYS A 59 -47.56 56.28 123.37
N THR A 60 -48.87 56.36 123.14
CA THR A 60 -49.87 55.51 123.79
C THR A 60 -50.42 54.54 122.74
N GLY A 61 -49.93 53.31 122.78
CA GLY A 61 -50.24 52.22 121.84
C GLY A 61 -49.16 51.15 121.86
N LEU A 62 -49.51 49.91 121.52
CA LEU A 62 -48.55 48.81 121.32
C LEU A 62 -48.13 48.82 119.85
N ASP A 63 -46.84 49.03 119.58
CA ASP A 63 -46.29 48.94 118.22
C ASP A 63 -46.21 47.45 117.83
N VAL A 64 -47.01 47.02 116.83
CA VAL A 64 -46.99 45.66 116.26
C VAL A 64 -46.46 45.75 114.83
N ALA A 65 -45.34 45.07 114.55
CA ALA A 65 -44.86 44.87 113.19
C ALA A 65 -45.35 43.51 112.69
N THR A 66 -45.92 43.48 111.48
CA THR A 66 -46.23 42.24 110.77
C THR A 66 -45.31 42.17 109.55
N GLN A 67 -44.57 41.08 109.42
CA GLN A 67 -43.72 40.80 108.26
C GLN A 67 -44.16 39.47 107.66
N VAL A 68 -44.23 39.43 106.34
CA VAL A 68 -44.42 38.18 105.59
C VAL A 68 -43.07 37.55 105.35
N GLU A 69 -42.89 36.30 105.77
CA GLU A 69 -41.64 35.57 105.58
C GLU A 69 -41.51 35.02 104.15
N LEU A 70 -40.27 34.69 103.73
CA LEU A 70 -40.08 34.05 102.44
C LEU A 70 -40.89 32.74 102.39
N CYS A 71 -41.68 32.59 101.31
CA CYS A 71 -42.58 31.46 101.03
C CYS A 71 -43.93 31.43 101.77
N GLU A 72 -44.28 32.45 102.55
CA GLU A 72 -45.59 32.48 103.26
C GLU A 72 -46.78 32.76 102.31
N LEU A 73 -46.55 33.44 101.18
CA LEU A 73 -47.57 33.75 100.17
C LEU A 73 -47.44 32.95 98.87
N PHE A 74 -46.62 31.90 98.85
CA PHE A 74 -46.40 31.12 97.63
C PHE A 74 -47.64 30.26 97.30
N ASP A 75 -48.22 30.50 96.13
CA ASP A 75 -49.28 29.66 95.57
C ASP A 75 -48.75 28.85 94.38
N PHE A 76 -48.60 27.55 94.60
CA PHE A 76 -48.07 26.64 93.59
C PHE A 76 -48.92 26.62 92.31
N GLU A 77 -50.25 26.71 92.42
CA GLU A 77 -51.15 26.60 91.26
C GLU A 77 -51.04 27.80 90.31
N ILE A 78 -50.61 28.96 90.82
CA ILE A 78 -50.39 30.16 90.01
C ILE A 78 -48.97 30.15 89.44
N GLU A 79 -47.98 29.85 90.27
CA GLU A 79 -46.57 29.98 89.90
C GLU A 79 -46.07 28.86 88.97
N VAL A 80 -46.68 27.67 89.00
CA VAL A 80 -46.30 26.56 88.10
C VAL A 80 -46.79 26.75 86.65
N LYS A 81 -47.87 27.52 86.45
CA LYS A 81 -48.49 27.71 85.13
C LYS A 81 -47.52 28.21 84.05
N PRO A 82 -46.75 29.29 84.24
CA PRO A 82 -45.81 29.76 83.20
C PRO A 82 -44.70 28.75 82.90
N VAL A 83 -44.25 28.00 83.91
CA VAL A 83 -43.23 26.95 83.71
C VAL A 83 -43.80 25.80 82.88
N LEU A 84 -45.00 25.35 83.21
CA LEU A 84 -45.65 24.26 82.48
C LEU A 84 -46.03 24.68 81.05
N GLU A 85 -46.49 25.90 80.84
CA GLU A 85 -46.81 26.45 79.52
C GLU A 85 -45.56 26.46 78.62
N VAL A 86 -44.42 26.93 79.12
CA VAL A 86 -43.17 26.92 78.35
C VAL A 86 -42.69 25.50 78.08
N LEU A 87 -42.72 24.61 79.07
CA LEU A 87 -42.27 23.22 78.89
C LEU A 87 -43.16 22.46 77.89
N THR A 88 -44.47 22.56 78.03
CA THR A 88 -45.41 21.91 77.11
C THR A 88 -45.35 22.52 75.72
N GLY A 89 -45.28 23.85 75.61
CA GLY A 89 -45.12 24.55 74.34
C GLY A 89 -43.83 24.12 73.63
N LYS A 90 -42.69 24.18 74.31
CA LYS A 90 -41.39 23.85 73.70
C LYS A 90 -41.30 22.38 73.31
N THR A 91 -41.81 21.47 74.13
CA THR A 91 -41.82 20.03 73.84
C THR A 91 -42.72 19.71 72.65
N MET A 92 -43.90 20.32 72.55
CA MET A 92 -44.79 20.15 71.40
C MET A 92 -44.20 20.74 70.12
N GLU A 93 -43.65 21.96 70.18
CA GLU A 93 -42.98 22.58 69.04
C GLU A 93 -41.81 21.73 68.54
N GLN A 94 -40.96 21.25 69.45
CA GLN A 94 -39.84 20.40 69.10
C GLN A 94 -40.31 19.09 68.46
N ALA A 95 -41.31 18.42 69.04
CA ALA A 95 -41.87 17.20 68.48
C ALA A 95 -42.46 17.40 67.07
N LEU A 96 -43.14 18.52 66.82
CA LEU A 96 -43.70 18.82 65.50
C LEU A 96 -42.61 19.07 64.45
N VAL A 97 -41.52 19.75 64.82
CA VAL A 97 -40.38 19.99 63.93
C VAL A 97 -39.67 18.66 63.61
N GLU A 98 -39.41 17.84 64.62
CA GLU A 98 -38.76 16.54 64.44
C GLU A 98 -39.56 15.62 63.51
N VAL A 99 -40.89 15.54 63.69
CA VAL A 99 -41.75 14.72 62.81
C VAL A 99 -41.73 15.26 61.37
N ALA A 100 -41.79 16.58 61.17
CA ALA A 100 -41.73 17.17 59.84
C ALA A 100 -40.37 16.91 59.16
N GLU A 101 -39.27 17.01 59.89
CA GLU A 101 -37.93 16.69 59.40
C GLU A 101 -37.78 15.20 59.05
N GLU A 102 -38.34 14.30 59.87
CA GLU A 102 -38.33 12.87 59.59
C GLU A 102 -39.10 12.52 58.30
N GLU A 103 -40.26 13.14 58.09
CA GLU A 103 -41.05 12.97 56.87
C GLU A 103 -40.30 13.47 55.63
N GLU A 104 -39.66 14.65 55.72
CA GLU A 104 -38.84 15.19 54.63
C GLU A 104 -37.64 14.28 54.31
N LEU A 105 -36.92 13.82 55.33
CA LEU A 105 -35.80 12.89 55.16
C LEU A 105 -36.24 11.57 54.52
N GLN A 106 -37.42 11.06 54.87
CA GLN A 106 -37.97 9.87 54.22
C GLN A 106 -38.25 10.11 52.74
N GLU A 107 -38.81 11.26 52.38
CA GLU A 107 -39.12 11.59 50.99
C GLU A 107 -37.83 11.77 50.16
N LEU A 108 -36.82 12.48 50.70
CA LEU A 108 -35.52 12.61 50.06
C LEU A 108 -34.86 11.25 49.83
N ARG A 109 -34.92 10.33 50.81
CA ARG A 109 -34.39 8.97 50.66
C ARG A 109 -35.09 8.18 49.55
N LYS A 110 -36.41 8.28 49.43
CA LYS A 110 -37.16 7.65 48.33
C LYS A 110 -36.72 8.20 46.98
N GLN A 111 -36.58 9.52 46.86
CA GLN A 111 -36.14 10.16 45.63
C GLN A 111 -34.71 9.73 45.26
N GLN A 112 -33.79 9.71 46.23
CA GLN A 112 -32.42 9.22 46.02
C GLN A 112 -32.39 7.77 45.55
N PHE A 113 -33.21 6.90 46.15
CA PHE A 113 -33.29 5.50 45.74
C PHE A 113 -33.74 5.36 44.28
N VAL A 114 -34.80 6.07 43.87
CA VAL A 114 -35.29 6.06 42.49
C VAL A 114 -34.23 6.59 41.51
N GLN A 115 -33.54 7.67 41.87
CA GLN A 115 -32.47 8.23 41.03
C GLN A 115 -31.29 7.27 40.89
N LEU A 116 -30.91 6.58 41.97
CA LEU A 116 -29.84 5.59 41.96
C LEU A 116 -30.21 4.41 41.06
N GLU A 117 -31.46 3.93 41.13
CA GLU A 117 -31.95 2.84 40.28
C GLU A 117 -31.89 3.22 38.80
N ILE A 118 -32.36 4.42 38.44
CA ILE A 118 -32.27 4.96 37.07
C ILE A 118 -30.80 5.08 36.63
N HIS A 119 -29.93 5.60 37.51
CA HIS A 119 -28.51 5.77 37.21
C HIS A 119 -27.82 4.42 36.95
N ASN A 120 -28.08 3.43 37.80
CA ASN A 120 -27.52 2.09 37.64
C ASN A 120 -28.04 1.41 36.35
N ALA A 121 -29.32 1.58 36.02
CA ALA A 121 -29.87 1.09 34.76
C ALA A 121 -29.23 1.77 33.54
N HIS A 122 -28.99 3.08 33.60
CA HIS A 122 -28.29 3.82 32.54
C HIS A 122 -26.84 3.36 32.38
N LEU A 123 -26.11 3.16 33.48
CA LEU A 123 -24.73 2.66 33.43
C LEU A 123 -24.66 1.28 32.77
N ALA A 124 -25.57 0.37 33.11
CA ALA A 124 -25.63 -0.96 32.50
C ALA A 124 -25.92 -0.89 30.99
N GLU A 125 -26.79 0.02 30.54
CA GLU A 125 -27.08 0.19 29.12
C GLU A 125 -25.90 0.85 28.38
N ILE A 126 -25.21 1.82 29.01
CA ILE A 126 -23.99 2.43 28.43
C ILE A 126 -22.92 1.35 28.23
N GLU A 127 -22.64 0.52 29.23
CA GLU A 127 -21.66 -0.55 29.15
C GLU A 127 -22.00 -1.52 27.99
N ARG A 128 -23.27 -1.94 27.91
CA ARG A 128 -23.77 -2.78 26.79
C ARG A 128 -23.55 -2.13 25.42
N LEU A 129 -23.83 -0.83 25.29
CA LEU A 129 -23.66 -0.10 24.04
C LEU A 129 -22.17 0.08 23.68
N GLU A 130 -21.31 0.34 24.65
CA GLU A 130 -19.87 0.44 24.47
C GLU A 130 -19.26 -0.89 24.01
N GLU A 131 -19.64 -2.01 24.63
CA GLU A 131 -19.23 -3.34 24.21
C GLU A 131 -19.63 -3.64 22.77
N ARG A 132 -20.89 -3.31 22.42
CA ARG A 132 -21.41 -3.48 21.06
C ARG A 132 -20.61 -2.64 20.08
N ASN A 133 -20.34 -1.37 20.41
CA ASN A 133 -19.55 -0.46 19.58
C ASN A 133 -18.10 -0.92 19.43
N ARG A 134 -17.49 -1.48 20.48
CA ARG A 134 -16.15 -2.09 20.46
C ARG A 134 -16.10 -3.20 19.42
N ARG A 135 -17.04 -4.16 19.48
CA ARG A 135 -17.14 -5.26 18.50
C ARG A 135 -17.34 -4.75 17.08
N TYR A 136 -18.20 -3.74 16.88
CA TYR A 136 -18.40 -3.15 15.55
C TYR A 136 -17.12 -2.50 15.00
N ARG A 137 -16.37 -1.76 15.83
CA ARG A 137 -15.11 -1.12 15.42
C ARG A 137 -14.05 -2.15 15.05
N GLU A 138 -13.90 -3.21 15.85
CA GLU A 138 -12.99 -4.32 15.59
C GLU A 138 -13.34 -5.05 14.28
N GLU A 139 -14.62 -5.29 14.04
CA GLU A 139 -15.06 -5.92 12.78
C GLU A 139 -14.82 -5.01 11.57
N GLN A 140 -15.08 -3.71 11.71
CA GLN A 140 -14.81 -2.73 10.65
C GLN A 140 -13.31 -2.64 10.33
N THR A 141 -12.44 -2.62 11.34
CA THR A 141 -10.98 -2.57 11.13
C THR A 141 -10.50 -3.86 10.44
N ARG A 142 -11.01 -5.03 10.87
CA ARG A 142 -10.72 -6.32 10.25
C ARG A 142 -11.15 -6.35 8.78
N ARG A 143 -12.36 -5.92 8.46
CA ARG A 143 -12.86 -5.84 7.08
C ARG A 143 -12.05 -4.89 6.23
N LYS A 144 -11.67 -3.73 6.77
CA LYS A 144 -10.84 -2.76 6.06
C LYS A 144 -9.46 -3.35 5.74
N ALA A 145 -8.82 -4.03 6.69
CA ALA A 145 -7.54 -4.70 6.48
C ALA A 145 -7.63 -5.84 5.45
N GLN A 146 -8.69 -6.64 5.48
CA GLN A 146 -8.93 -7.67 4.46
C GLN A 146 -9.18 -7.06 3.08
N ALA A 147 -9.94 -5.97 3.01
CA ALA A 147 -10.24 -5.29 1.76
C ALA A 147 -8.98 -4.66 1.13
N THR A 148 -8.11 -4.04 1.93
CA THR A 148 -6.84 -3.49 1.44
C THR A 148 -5.90 -4.59 0.93
N LEU A 149 -5.78 -5.71 1.65
CA LEU A 149 -5.00 -6.87 1.21
C LEU A 149 -5.59 -7.48 -0.07
N ALA A 150 -6.89 -7.69 -0.13
CA ALA A 150 -7.54 -8.22 -1.34
C ALA A 150 -7.35 -7.28 -2.54
N ALA A 151 -7.40 -5.96 -2.33
CA ALA A 151 -7.15 -4.98 -3.38
C ALA A 151 -5.69 -5.02 -3.87
N SER A 152 -4.69 -5.13 -2.99
CA SER A 152 -3.29 -5.25 -3.39
C SER A 152 -3.04 -6.54 -4.17
N MET A 153 -3.59 -7.67 -3.72
CA MET A 153 -3.48 -8.95 -4.41
C MET A 153 -4.16 -8.94 -5.78
N ARG A 154 -5.35 -8.32 -5.89
CA ARG A 154 -6.03 -8.15 -7.19
C ARG A 154 -5.21 -7.30 -8.16
N ARG A 155 -4.57 -6.23 -7.68
CA ARG A 155 -3.69 -5.40 -8.51
C ARG A 155 -2.52 -6.21 -9.05
N LEU A 156 -1.81 -6.94 -8.18
CA LEU A 156 -0.70 -7.79 -8.59
C LEU A 156 -1.13 -8.88 -9.58
N ALA A 157 -2.30 -9.49 -9.37
CA ALA A 157 -2.85 -10.48 -10.29
C ALA A 157 -3.19 -9.86 -11.66
N ALA A 158 -3.83 -8.68 -11.67
CA ALA A 158 -4.13 -7.94 -12.88
C ALA A 158 -2.85 -7.57 -13.65
N ASP A 159 -1.82 -7.09 -12.97
CA ASP A 159 -0.53 -6.74 -13.57
C ASP A 159 0.15 -7.98 -14.19
N LYS A 160 0.12 -9.13 -13.50
CA LYS A 160 0.63 -10.41 -14.04
C LYS A 160 -0.13 -10.87 -15.29
N VAL A 161 -1.46 -10.78 -15.26
CA VAL A 161 -2.30 -11.13 -16.42
C VAL A 161 -2.05 -10.18 -17.58
N ALA A 162 -1.92 -8.89 -17.32
CA ALA A 162 -1.60 -7.87 -18.31
C ALA A 162 -0.23 -8.14 -18.95
N ALA A 163 0.81 -8.42 -18.14
CA ALA A 163 2.14 -8.75 -18.63
C ALA A 163 2.12 -10.01 -19.51
N ARG A 164 1.45 -11.08 -19.08
CA ARG A 164 1.30 -12.31 -19.87
C ARG A 164 0.61 -12.04 -21.21
N ASN A 165 -0.49 -11.29 -21.19
CA ASN A 165 -1.24 -10.96 -22.41
C ASN A 165 -0.40 -10.09 -23.35
N PHE A 166 0.36 -9.14 -22.80
CA PHE A 166 1.30 -8.32 -23.57
C PHE A 166 2.39 -9.17 -24.23
N THR A 167 3.05 -10.04 -23.47
CA THR A 167 4.07 -10.96 -24.01
C THR A 167 3.48 -11.87 -25.09
N LYS A 168 2.28 -12.41 -24.87
CA LYS A 168 1.61 -13.24 -25.89
C LYS A 168 1.36 -12.44 -27.17
N ALA A 169 0.73 -11.27 -27.05
CA ALA A 169 0.41 -10.42 -28.20
C ALA A 169 1.67 -9.94 -28.94
N TYR A 170 2.80 -9.78 -28.25
CA TYR A 170 4.08 -9.42 -28.84
C TYR A 170 4.76 -10.61 -29.55
N LEU A 171 4.78 -11.78 -28.92
CA LEU A 171 5.45 -12.97 -29.46
C LEU A 171 4.66 -13.64 -30.59
N GLU A 172 3.33 -13.58 -30.56
CA GLU A 172 2.43 -14.20 -31.52
C GLU A 172 2.73 -13.80 -32.99
N PRO A 173 2.96 -12.52 -33.34
CA PRO A 173 3.39 -12.14 -34.68
C PRO A 173 4.92 -12.21 -34.88
N LEU A 174 5.73 -12.13 -33.82
CA LEU A 174 7.19 -12.15 -33.95
C LEU A 174 7.71 -13.49 -34.46
N LEU A 175 7.15 -14.58 -33.94
CA LEU A 175 7.55 -15.95 -34.28
C LEU A 175 7.39 -16.23 -35.78
N PRO A 176 6.18 -16.14 -36.39
CA PRO A 176 6.02 -16.38 -37.82
C PRO A 176 6.85 -15.43 -38.68
N ASN A 177 6.98 -14.16 -38.28
CA ASN A 177 7.73 -13.17 -39.06
C ASN A 177 9.25 -13.44 -39.05
N VAL A 178 9.82 -13.87 -37.92
CA VAL A 178 11.22 -14.31 -37.86
C VAL A 178 11.43 -15.60 -38.65
N PHE A 179 10.49 -16.56 -38.57
CA PHE A 179 10.56 -17.78 -39.38
C PHE A 179 10.51 -17.46 -40.87
N GLU A 180 9.58 -16.61 -41.32
CA GLU A 180 9.48 -16.16 -42.70
C GLU A 180 10.78 -15.49 -43.16
N GLN A 181 11.33 -14.55 -42.37
CA GLN A 181 12.62 -13.90 -42.68
C GLN A 181 13.79 -14.88 -42.75
N LEU A 182 13.84 -15.89 -41.88
CA LEU A 182 14.89 -16.92 -41.91
C LEU A 182 14.73 -17.87 -43.10
N THR A 183 13.50 -18.21 -43.46
CA THR A 183 13.18 -19.01 -44.66
C THR A 183 13.53 -18.23 -45.93
N GLU A 184 13.15 -16.95 -46.03
CA GLU A 184 13.51 -16.08 -47.16
C GLU A 184 15.02 -15.93 -47.34
N ARG A 185 15.77 -15.88 -46.23
CA ARG A 185 17.23 -15.84 -46.25
C ARG A 185 17.90 -17.20 -46.52
N GLY A 186 17.11 -18.27 -46.66
CA GLY A 186 17.60 -19.61 -46.97
C GLY A 186 18.33 -20.29 -45.82
N TYR A 187 18.10 -19.88 -44.56
CA TYR A 187 18.70 -20.55 -43.39
C TYR A 187 18.08 -21.91 -43.11
N PHE A 188 16.79 -22.09 -43.43
CA PHE A 188 16.13 -23.38 -43.41
C PHE A 188 16.29 -24.05 -44.77
N TYR A 189 17.28 -24.92 -44.89
CA TYR A 189 17.45 -25.80 -46.05
C TYR A 189 17.00 -27.22 -45.69
N ASP A 190 16.49 -27.95 -46.67
CA ASP A 190 16.23 -29.37 -46.50
C ASP A 190 17.58 -30.11 -46.43
N SER A 191 17.84 -30.75 -45.31
CA SER A 191 19.06 -31.52 -45.08
C SER A 191 19.24 -32.61 -46.14
N VAL A 192 18.15 -33.19 -46.63
CA VAL A 192 18.19 -34.25 -47.65
C VAL A 192 18.59 -33.67 -49.00
N GLU A 193 18.05 -32.52 -49.38
CA GLU A 193 18.40 -31.86 -50.63
C GLU A 193 19.87 -31.43 -50.65
N SER A 194 20.36 -30.83 -49.55
CA SER A 194 21.77 -30.43 -49.45
C SER A 194 22.72 -31.64 -49.44
N GLU A 195 22.32 -32.74 -48.81
CA GLU A 195 23.10 -33.98 -48.81
C GLU A 195 23.17 -34.58 -50.21
N ILE A 196 22.07 -34.58 -50.97
CA ILE A 196 22.06 -35.03 -52.37
C ILE A 196 22.92 -34.12 -53.24
N GLU A 197 22.81 -32.80 -53.12
CA GLU A 197 23.63 -31.87 -53.90
C GLU A 197 25.13 -32.04 -53.63
N GLN A 198 25.52 -32.14 -52.36
CA GLN A 198 26.92 -32.20 -51.96
C GLN A 198 27.54 -33.58 -52.13
N ASN A 199 26.84 -34.66 -51.75
CA ASN A 199 27.40 -36.01 -51.73
C ASN A 199 27.12 -36.81 -53.01
N PHE A 200 26.04 -36.51 -53.73
CA PHE A 200 25.68 -37.25 -54.94
C PHE A 200 25.95 -36.44 -56.21
N LEU A 201 25.39 -35.23 -56.32
CA LEU A 201 25.42 -34.47 -57.57
C LEU A 201 26.85 -33.97 -57.90
N LYS A 202 27.54 -33.38 -56.91
CA LYS A 202 28.86 -32.80 -57.12
C LYS A 202 29.95 -33.83 -57.50
N PRO A 203 30.09 -34.98 -56.83
CA PRO A 203 31.09 -35.99 -57.23
C PRO A 203 30.82 -36.61 -58.60
N ILE A 204 29.54 -36.78 -58.97
CA ILE A 204 29.14 -37.28 -60.30
C ILE A 204 29.53 -36.28 -61.38
N LEU A 205 29.24 -34.99 -61.19
CA LEU A 205 29.64 -33.95 -62.15
C LEU A 205 31.16 -33.85 -62.27
N ASP A 206 31.89 -33.83 -61.17
CA ASP A 206 33.35 -33.75 -61.17
C ASP A 206 33.99 -34.96 -61.90
N SER A 207 33.49 -36.17 -61.62
CA SER A 207 33.95 -37.40 -62.28
C SER A 207 33.60 -37.44 -63.78
N LEU A 208 32.42 -36.94 -64.16
CA LEU A 208 32.03 -36.82 -65.58
C LEU A 208 32.91 -35.80 -66.32
N PHE A 209 33.21 -34.66 -65.71
CA PHE A 209 34.09 -33.64 -66.30
C PHE A 209 35.50 -34.16 -66.53
N GLU A 210 36.09 -34.86 -65.55
CA GLU A 210 37.43 -35.45 -65.71
C GLU A 210 37.45 -36.53 -66.79
N ARG A 211 36.41 -37.36 -66.88
CA ARG A 211 36.33 -38.40 -67.92
C ARG A 211 36.11 -37.81 -69.31
N ASN A 212 35.29 -36.75 -69.43
CA ASN A 212 35.14 -36.02 -70.69
C ASN A 212 36.45 -35.35 -71.12
N ARG A 213 37.21 -34.80 -70.16
CA ARG A 213 38.54 -34.24 -70.40
C ARG A 213 39.52 -35.30 -70.93
N LEU A 214 39.56 -36.47 -70.32
CA LEU A 214 40.37 -37.60 -70.80
C LEU A 214 39.95 -38.06 -72.20
N GLU A 215 38.65 -38.14 -72.46
CA GLU A 215 38.12 -38.51 -73.77
C GLU A 215 38.48 -37.48 -74.85
N ARG A 216 38.32 -36.18 -74.57
CA ARG A 216 38.76 -35.12 -75.47
C ARG A 216 40.26 -35.18 -75.72
N SER A 217 41.07 -35.42 -74.70
CA SER A 217 42.52 -35.58 -74.84
C SER A 217 42.87 -36.78 -75.71
N ALA A 218 42.17 -37.91 -75.54
CA ALA A 218 42.37 -39.11 -76.36
C ALA A 218 41.97 -38.86 -77.82
N ARG A 219 40.86 -38.17 -78.08
CA ARG A 219 40.46 -37.78 -79.45
C ARG A 219 41.50 -36.87 -80.10
N LEU A 220 42.01 -35.86 -79.39
CA LEU A 220 43.08 -34.99 -79.90
C LEU A 220 44.36 -35.76 -80.25
N LEU A 221 44.74 -36.76 -79.43
CA LEU A 221 45.89 -37.61 -79.73
C LEU A 221 45.64 -38.49 -80.97
N VAL A 222 44.45 -39.09 -81.10
CA VAL A 222 44.09 -39.89 -82.28
C VAL A 222 44.04 -39.03 -83.54
N ASP A 223 43.45 -37.84 -83.48
CA ASP A 223 43.44 -36.89 -84.59
C ASP A 223 44.87 -36.46 -84.96
N GLY A 224 45.75 -36.27 -83.98
CA GLY A 224 47.18 -36.02 -84.19
C GLY A 224 47.88 -37.15 -84.93
N VAL A 225 47.66 -38.41 -84.52
CA VAL A 225 48.21 -39.60 -85.20
C VAL A 225 47.66 -39.75 -86.62
N ILE A 226 46.36 -39.50 -86.82
CA ILE A 226 45.74 -39.53 -88.16
C ILE A 226 46.33 -38.42 -89.05
N HIS A 227 46.53 -37.22 -88.51
CA HIS A 227 47.15 -36.12 -89.24
C HIS A 227 48.59 -36.47 -89.66
N GLU A 228 49.41 -37.01 -88.75
CA GLU A 228 50.78 -37.44 -89.04
C GLU A 228 50.86 -38.55 -90.10
N ALA A 229 49.96 -39.53 -90.02
CA ALA A 229 49.84 -40.58 -91.04
C ALA A 229 49.41 -40.01 -92.41
N SER A 230 48.48 -39.04 -92.41
CA SER A 230 48.03 -38.39 -93.64
C SER A 230 49.11 -37.49 -94.27
N SER A 231 49.91 -36.81 -93.46
CA SER A 231 51.07 -36.02 -93.92
C SER A 231 52.14 -36.94 -94.51
N SER A 232 52.41 -38.08 -93.87
CA SER A 232 53.35 -39.08 -94.37
C SER A 232 52.93 -39.66 -95.73
N ILE A 233 51.63 -39.84 -95.97
CA ILE A 233 51.07 -40.24 -97.27
C ILE A 233 51.19 -39.10 -98.30
N ALA A 234 50.96 -37.85 -97.88
CA ALA A 234 51.13 -36.68 -98.75
C ALA A 234 52.59 -36.49 -99.18
N ASP A 235 53.56 -36.69 -98.27
CA ASP A 235 54.99 -36.64 -98.56
C ASP A 235 55.43 -37.77 -99.51
N PHE A 236 54.85 -38.97 -99.38
CA PHE A 236 55.01 -40.05 -100.35
C PHE A 236 54.44 -39.71 -101.74
N SER A 237 53.36 -38.93 -101.81
CA SER A 237 52.76 -38.49 -103.08
C SER A 237 53.53 -37.34 -103.75
N ASN A 238 54.12 -36.43 -102.96
CA ASN A 238 54.91 -35.30 -103.45
C ASN A 238 56.29 -35.71 -103.99
N GLY A 239 56.81 -36.88 -103.59
CA GLY A 239 58.00 -37.48 -104.19
C GLY A 239 57.83 -37.92 -105.65
N ASN A 240 56.59 -38.05 -106.16
CA ASN A 240 56.30 -38.53 -107.51
C ASN A 240 55.87 -37.44 -108.51
N LEU A 241 55.92 -36.15 -108.12
CA LEU A 241 55.45 -35.03 -108.96
C LEU A 241 56.58 -34.11 -109.47
N GLN A 242 57.87 -34.46 -109.29
CA GLN A 242 59.00 -33.71 -109.85
C GLN A 242 59.18 -33.82 -111.38
N ASN A 243 58.29 -34.52 -112.11
CA ASN A 243 58.35 -34.65 -113.56
C ASN A 243 57.04 -34.23 -114.26
N ARG A 244 56.75 -32.93 -114.29
CA ARG A 244 56.13 -32.26 -115.46
C ARG A 244 55.96 -30.76 -115.24
N ALA A 245 56.65 -29.98 -116.07
CA ALA A 245 56.28 -28.59 -116.38
C ALA A 245 55.73 -28.54 -117.83
N PRO A 246 55.31 -27.36 -118.31
CA PRO A 246 54.12 -26.62 -117.94
C PRO A 246 53.18 -26.57 -119.17
N ASN A 247 51.96 -26.04 -119.07
CA ASN A 247 51.41 -25.18 -120.13
C ASN A 247 50.05 -24.56 -119.77
N SER A 248 49.93 -23.34 -120.28
CA SER A 248 48.87 -22.36 -120.16
C SER A 248 47.49 -22.83 -120.60
N GLY A 249 46.48 -22.59 -119.75
CA GLY A 249 45.07 -22.69 -120.14
C GLY A 249 44.12 -22.98 -118.98
N CYS A 250 44.06 -22.14 -117.94
CA CYS A 250 43.20 -22.39 -116.78
C CYS A 250 42.31 -21.19 -116.42
N SER A 251 41.33 -20.87 -117.26
CA SER A 251 40.18 -20.01 -116.91
C SER A 251 38.88 -20.82 -116.78
N LEU A 252 38.72 -21.91 -117.56
CA LEU A 252 37.68 -22.94 -117.37
C LEU A 252 38.01 -23.95 -116.26
N PHE A 253 39.28 -23.99 -115.85
CA PHE A 253 39.75 -24.90 -114.80
C PHE A 253 39.41 -24.38 -113.40
N VAL A 254 39.24 -23.07 -113.20
CA VAL A 254 38.86 -22.50 -111.89
C VAL A 254 37.39 -22.81 -111.58
N THR A 255 36.48 -22.75 -112.57
CA THR A 255 35.06 -23.10 -112.35
C THR A 255 34.83 -24.61 -112.26
N THR A 256 35.57 -25.42 -113.02
CA THR A 256 35.51 -26.90 -112.89
C THR A 256 36.26 -27.41 -111.67
N LEU A 257 37.38 -26.82 -111.25
CA LEU A 257 38.01 -27.09 -109.95
C LEU A 257 37.14 -26.62 -108.80
N GLN A 258 36.47 -25.46 -108.91
CA GLN A 258 35.59 -24.96 -107.86
C GLN A 258 34.31 -25.81 -107.77
N ALA A 259 33.76 -26.29 -108.88
CA ALA A 259 32.64 -27.23 -108.90
C ALA A 259 33.03 -28.65 -108.45
N VAL A 260 34.22 -29.13 -108.81
CA VAL A 260 34.77 -30.40 -108.32
C VAL A 260 35.11 -30.28 -106.84
N SER A 261 35.68 -29.15 -106.40
CA SER A 261 35.98 -28.86 -104.99
C SER A 261 34.69 -28.73 -104.18
N GLN A 262 33.65 -28.05 -104.70
CA GLN A 262 32.33 -28.00 -104.09
C GLN A 262 31.69 -29.38 -103.98
N ARG A 263 31.72 -30.20 -105.04
CA ARG A 263 31.23 -31.58 -104.94
C ARG A 263 32.08 -32.42 -104.00
N HIS A 264 33.39 -32.19 -103.92
CA HIS A 264 34.28 -32.91 -103.01
C HIS A 264 34.10 -32.45 -101.56
N THR A 265 33.72 -31.19 -101.32
CA THR A 265 33.29 -30.69 -100.00
C THR A 265 31.92 -31.22 -99.63
N GLU A 266 30.98 -31.26 -100.56
CA GLU A 266 29.63 -31.82 -100.35
C GLU A 266 29.70 -33.34 -100.09
N TYR A 267 30.49 -34.10 -100.85
CA TYR A 267 30.72 -35.53 -100.57
C TYR A 267 31.51 -35.75 -99.27
N ARG A 268 32.43 -34.85 -98.89
CA ARG A 268 33.09 -34.90 -97.57
C ARG A 268 32.13 -34.57 -96.44
N GLU A 269 31.18 -33.66 -96.65
CA GLU A 269 30.17 -33.31 -95.65
C GLU A 269 29.12 -34.42 -95.53
N LEU A 270 28.67 -35.00 -96.64
CA LEU A 270 27.80 -36.16 -96.66
C LEU A 270 28.48 -37.39 -96.04
N GLY A 271 29.75 -37.62 -96.36
CA GLY A 271 30.57 -38.67 -95.73
C GLY A 271 30.78 -38.42 -94.24
N ARG A 272 30.99 -37.16 -93.82
CA ARG A 272 31.02 -36.78 -92.40
C ARG A 272 29.68 -37.02 -91.73
N HIS A 273 28.55 -36.67 -92.36
CA HIS A 273 27.21 -36.91 -91.82
C HIS A 273 26.92 -38.40 -91.66
N LEU A 274 27.16 -39.21 -92.70
CA LEU A 274 26.99 -40.67 -92.64
C LEU A 274 27.92 -41.31 -91.61
N MET A 275 29.17 -40.84 -91.51
CA MET A 275 30.10 -41.33 -90.50
C MET A 275 29.71 -40.88 -89.09
N THR A 276 29.18 -39.66 -88.92
CA THR A 276 28.65 -39.20 -87.63
C THR A 276 27.41 -39.98 -87.23
N GLU A 277 26.51 -40.30 -88.17
CA GLU A 277 25.32 -41.09 -87.91
C GLU A 277 25.68 -42.54 -87.56
N ALA A 278 26.61 -43.15 -88.31
CA ALA A 278 27.14 -44.48 -88.01
C ALA A 278 27.92 -44.51 -86.69
N LEU A 279 28.75 -43.51 -86.40
CA LEU A 279 29.46 -43.37 -85.13
C LEU A 279 28.49 -43.11 -83.99
N VAL A 280 27.43 -42.33 -84.15
CA VAL A 280 26.40 -42.15 -83.12
C VAL A 280 25.70 -43.48 -82.86
N ASN A 281 25.29 -44.21 -83.89
CA ASN A 281 24.65 -45.51 -83.74
C ASN A 281 25.58 -46.59 -83.14
N LEU A 282 26.89 -46.50 -83.30
CA LEU A 282 27.86 -47.45 -82.74
C LEU A 282 28.40 -47.02 -81.36
N CYS A 283 28.59 -45.72 -81.15
CA CYS A 283 29.07 -45.13 -79.91
C CYS A 283 27.97 -45.07 -78.86
N PHE A 284 26.72 -44.73 -79.21
CA PHE A 284 25.65 -44.61 -78.23
C PHE A 284 25.39 -45.91 -77.45
N PRO A 285 25.36 -47.11 -78.07
CA PRO A 285 25.25 -48.37 -77.33
C PRO A 285 26.49 -48.67 -76.47
N LYS A 286 27.70 -48.37 -76.97
CA LYS A 286 28.95 -48.57 -76.21
C LYS A 286 29.07 -47.60 -75.04
N LEU A 287 28.62 -46.37 -75.23
CA LEU A 287 28.60 -45.32 -74.23
C LEU A 287 27.50 -45.61 -73.21
N ALA A 288 26.33 -46.09 -73.64
CA ALA A 288 25.31 -46.60 -72.75
C ALA A 288 25.80 -47.78 -71.91
N TYR A 289 26.46 -48.79 -72.49
CA TYR A 289 26.99 -49.92 -71.72
C TYR A 289 28.11 -49.50 -70.75
N SER A 290 29.02 -48.62 -71.19
CA SER A 290 30.12 -48.09 -70.36
C SER A 290 29.62 -47.19 -69.23
N VAL A 291 28.66 -46.31 -69.52
CA VAL A 291 28.02 -45.42 -68.53
C VAL A 291 27.16 -46.23 -67.57
N VAL A 292 26.43 -47.24 -68.02
CA VAL A 292 25.65 -48.13 -67.15
C VAL A 292 26.58 -48.94 -66.23
N SER A 293 27.65 -49.52 -66.76
CA SER A 293 28.66 -50.21 -65.93
C SER A 293 29.26 -49.27 -64.88
N TRP A 294 29.57 -48.03 -65.27
CA TRP A 294 30.10 -47.02 -64.36
C TRP A 294 29.09 -46.58 -63.30
N ILE A 295 27.83 -46.31 -63.69
CA ILE A 295 26.77 -45.98 -62.74
C ILE A 295 26.59 -47.12 -61.75
N ILE A 296 26.63 -48.38 -62.20
CA ILE A 296 26.51 -49.54 -61.32
C ILE A 296 27.69 -49.60 -60.34
N GLU A 297 28.93 -49.44 -60.81
CA GLU A 297 30.11 -49.44 -59.93
C GLU A 297 30.08 -48.30 -58.91
N GLU A 298 29.73 -47.09 -59.34
CA GLU A 298 29.65 -45.92 -58.45
C GLU A 298 28.52 -46.06 -57.44
N MET A 299 27.35 -46.55 -57.87
CA MET A 299 26.20 -46.81 -56.98
C MET A 299 26.50 -47.92 -55.97
N VAL A 300 27.23 -48.96 -56.37
CA VAL A 300 27.69 -50.01 -55.45
C VAL A 300 28.67 -49.42 -54.44
N THR A 301 29.60 -48.58 -54.88
CA THR A 301 30.60 -47.94 -54.00
C THR A 301 29.93 -47.00 -52.99
N LEU A 302 28.99 -46.17 -53.45
CA LEU A 302 28.17 -45.30 -52.62
C LEU A 302 27.33 -46.09 -51.62
N ALA A 303 26.67 -47.18 -52.07
CA ALA A 303 25.88 -48.04 -51.20
C ALA A 303 26.75 -48.71 -50.12
N VAL A 304 27.95 -49.17 -50.47
CA VAL A 304 28.90 -49.74 -49.50
C VAL A 304 29.33 -48.69 -48.48
N ASN A 305 29.65 -47.46 -48.91
CA ASN A 305 30.04 -46.37 -48.01
C ASN A 305 28.90 -46.00 -47.05
N ASN A 306 27.67 -45.89 -47.54
CA ASN A 306 26.49 -45.61 -46.71
C ASN A 306 26.23 -46.74 -45.70
N LEU A 307 26.41 -47.99 -46.12
CA LEU A 307 26.25 -49.15 -45.24
C LEU A 307 27.35 -49.18 -44.16
N GLN A 308 28.59 -48.83 -44.50
CA GLN A 308 29.68 -48.68 -43.54
C GLN A 308 29.41 -47.55 -42.55
N LEU A 309 28.91 -46.41 -43.01
CA LEU A 309 28.58 -45.26 -42.16
C LEU A 309 27.44 -45.60 -41.19
N ALA A 310 26.38 -46.25 -41.68
CA ALA A 310 25.28 -46.74 -40.84
C ALA A 310 25.75 -47.81 -39.84
N ALA A 311 26.64 -48.73 -40.24
CA ALA A 311 27.20 -49.74 -39.36
C ALA A 311 28.08 -49.12 -38.26
N ASN A 312 28.85 -48.08 -38.58
CA ASN A 312 29.67 -47.35 -37.61
C ASN A 312 28.81 -46.57 -36.63
N ALA A 313 27.80 -45.83 -37.11
CA ALA A 313 26.85 -45.12 -36.26
C ALA A 313 26.10 -46.08 -35.31
N ARG A 314 25.67 -47.25 -35.81
CA ARG A 314 25.04 -48.28 -34.97
C ARG A 314 26.00 -48.81 -33.90
N ARG A 315 27.27 -49.02 -34.24
CA ARG A 315 28.29 -49.49 -33.27
C ARG A 315 28.52 -48.45 -32.18
N GLU A 316 28.56 -47.17 -32.53
CA GLU A 316 28.73 -46.06 -31.59
C GLU A 316 27.52 -45.94 -30.65
N ILE A 317 26.30 -46.01 -31.17
CA ILE A 317 25.07 -46.02 -30.35
C ILE A 317 25.06 -47.23 -29.41
N LEU A 318 25.42 -48.42 -29.90
CA LEU A 318 25.50 -49.62 -29.06
C LEU A 318 26.57 -49.50 -27.96
N GLN A 319 27.69 -48.83 -28.23
CA GLN A 319 28.71 -48.57 -27.21
C GLN A 319 28.24 -47.55 -26.17
N SER A 320 27.59 -46.46 -26.58
CA SER A 320 27.03 -45.46 -25.67
C SER A 320 25.95 -46.07 -24.77
N THR A 321 24.99 -46.77 -25.37
CA THR A 321 23.90 -47.43 -24.64
C THR A 321 24.42 -48.53 -23.71
N ALA A 322 25.42 -49.31 -24.11
CA ALA A 322 26.05 -50.31 -23.24
C ALA A 322 26.79 -49.67 -22.04
N LEU A 323 27.45 -48.53 -22.24
CA LEU A 323 28.09 -47.78 -21.16
C LEU A 323 27.07 -47.18 -20.19
N GLU A 324 25.97 -46.63 -20.71
CA GLU A 324 24.87 -46.11 -19.89
C GLU A 324 24.25 -47.19 -19.01
N ILE A 325 23.92 -48.36 -19.60
CA ILE A 325 23.37 -49.50 -18.85
C ILE A 325 24.38 -50.01 -17.81
N TYR A 326 25.67 -50.09 -18.16
CA TYR A 326 26.70 -50.53 -17.22
C TYR A 326 26.84 -49.57 -16.03
N ASN A 327 26.78 -48.25 -16.28
CA ASN A 327 26.82 -47.25 -15.22
C ASN A 327 25.56 -47.32 -14.34
N GLU A 328 24.37 -47.48 -14.92
CA GLU A 328 23.11 -47.61 -14.18
C GLU A 328 23.11 -48.83 -13.25
N VAL A 329 23.61 -49.99 -13.72
CA VAL A 329 23.75 -51.21 -12.90
C VAL A 329 24.78 -51.04 -11.78
N ILE A 330 25.87 -50.30 -12.03
CA ILE A 330 26.85 -49.99 -10.98
C ILE A 330 26.23 -49.10 -9.90
N ASP A 331 25.51 -48.05 -10.31
CA ASP A 331 24.87 -47.13 -9.36
C ASP A 331 23.83 -47.86 -8.50
N GLU A 332 23.00 -48.74 -9.09
CA GLU A 332 22.05 -49.58 -8.36
C GLU A 332 22.75 -50.52 -7.36
N ALA A 333 23.85 -51.18 -7.78
CA ALA A 333 24.62 -52.05 -6.90
C ALA A 333 25.31 -51.30 -5.74
N ILE A 334 25.75 -50.06 -5.97
CA ILE A 334 26.29 -49.18 -4.92
C ILE A 334 25.18 -48.80 -3.94
N GLU A 335 23.98 -48.48 -4.42
CA GLU A 335 22.83 -48.13 -3.58
C GLU A 335 22.39 -49.31 -2.68
N ASP A 336 22.41 -50.54 -3.21
CA ASP A 336 22.17 -51.77 -2.45
C ASP A 336 23.25 -52.03 -1.38
N LEU A 337 24.53 -51.77 -1.69
CA LEU A 337 25.61 -51.88 -0.70
C LEU A 337 25.49 -50.83 0.41
N VAL A 338 25.19 -49.58 0.06
CA VAL A 338 24.99 -48.49 1.04
C VAL A 338 23.79 -48.78 1.95
N SER A 339 22.67 -49.23 1.38
CA SER A 339 21.48 -49.60 2.18
C SER A 339 21.77 -50.76 3.14
N SER A 340 22.52 -51.79 2.70
CA SER A 340 22.92 -52.91 3.57
C SER A 340 23.86 -52.49 4.71
N SER A 341 24.74 -51.51 4.48
CA SER A 341 25.67 -50.98 5.50
C SER A 341 24.99 -50.08 6.54
N SER A 342 23.85 -49.48 6.21
CA SER A 342 23.07 -48.63 7.12
C SER A 342 22.19 -49.42 8.10
N LEU A 343 22.06 -50.73 7.91
CA LEU A 343 21.26 -51.66 8.71
C LEU A 343 22.08 -52.49 9.71
N SER A 344 23.41 -52.31 9.74
CA SER A 344 24.33 -52.86 10.75
C SER A 344 24.86 -51.76 11.65
#